data_AF-A0A1H2GMD2-F1
#
_entry.id   AF-A0A1H2GMD2-F1
#
_cell.length_a   1.000
_cell.length_b   1.000
_cell.length_c   1.000
_cell.angle_alpha   90.00
_cell.angle_beta   90.00
_cell.angle_gamma   90.00
#
_symmetry.space_group_name_H-M   'P 1'
#
loop_
_entity.id
_entity.type
_entity.pdbx_description
1 polymer ?
#
loop_
_entity_poly.entity_id
_entity_poly.type
_entity_poly.pdbx_seq_one_letter_code
_entity_poly.pdbx_strand_id
1 'polypeptide(L)'
;MKQFFTITFLLACFSISSQETTFKADKEGSKFTIHTIKYAVSSQEELKAINWNDMKEIFKENKPEDLIEFVFEVDLPESKNKFKSSMKVSGETKNIDSLIHKMKKGAKAISKLVSNNK
;
A
#
# COMPACT_ATOMS: atom_id res chain seq x y z
N MET A 1 40.60 53.98 38.04
CA MET A 1 39.53 54.01 37.01
C MET A 1 39.89 53.11 35.84
N LYS A 2 39.98 51.80 36.09
CA LYS A 2 40.54 50.83 35.14
C LYS A 2 39.75 49.52 35.22
N GLN A 3 38.42 49.63 35.30
CA GLN A 3 37.51 48.48 35.33
C GLN A 3 36.22 48.70 34.53
N PHE A 4 36.03 49.88 33.91
CA PHE A 4 34.85 50.16 33.08
C PHE A 4 35.03 49.84 31.59
N PHE A 5 36.24 49.47 31.14
CA PHE A 5 36.48 49.11 29.73
C PHE A 5 36.23 47.64 29.40
N THR A 6 36.07 46.77 30.40
CA THR A 6 35.95 45.32 30.16
C THR A 6 34.50 44.84 30.03
N ILE A 7 33.50 45.69 30.33
CA ILE A 7 32.09 45.27 30.33
C ILE A 7 31.41 45.54 28.96
N THR A 8 31.89 46.50 28.17
CA THR A 8 31.28 46.85 26.88
C THR A 8 31.60 45.84 25.76
N PHE A 9 32.60 44.96 25.93
CA PHE A 9 33.02 44.00 24.89
C PHE A 9 32.20 42.70 24.88
N LEU A 10 31.38 42.41 25.90
CA LEU A 10 30.69 41.12 26.02
C LEU A 10 29.30 41.05 25.35
N LEU A 11 28.77 42.18 24.84
CA LEU A 11 27.40 42.26 24.30
C LEU A 11 27.29 42.09 22.79
N ALA A 12 28.41 41.97 22.06
CA ALA A 12 28.39 41.88 20.59
C ALA A 12 28.20 40.45 20.03
N CYS A 13 28.17 39.41 20.88
CA CYS A 13 28.19 38.01 20.42
C CYS A 13 26.80 37.38 20.13
N PHE A 14 25.69 38.11 20.20
CA PHE A 14 24.34 37.52 20.03
C PHE A 14 23.76 37.59 18.62
N SER A 15 24.52 38.03 17.61
CA SER A 15 24.04 38.08 16.22
C SER A 15 24.62 36.95 15.36
N ILE A 16 24.56 35.71 15.84
CA ILE A 16 24.80 34.53 14.98
C ILE A 16 23.43 34.02 14.51
N SER A 17 23.03 34.54 13.36
CA SER A 17 22.24 33.85 12.33
C SER A 17 21.00 33.09 12.79
N SER A 18 19.89 33.80 13.03
CA SER A 18 18.57 33.23 12.70
C SER A 18 18.42 33.25 11.17
N GLN A 19 19.21 32.45 10.46
CA GLN A 19 18.77 32.00 9.16
C GLN A 19 17.67 30.98 9.45
N GLU A 20 16.43 31.46 9.49
CA GLU A 20 15.29 30.64 9.13
C GLU A 20 15.51 30.21 7.68
N THR A 21 16.34 29.20 7.50
CA THR A 21 16.13 28.30 6.38
C THR A 21 14.75 27.75 6.65
N THR A 22 13.76 28.33 5.99
CA THR A 22 12.52 27.64 5.75
C THR A 22 12.96 26.38 5.03
N PHE A 23 13.20 25.32 5.81
CA PHE A 23 13.18 23.98 5.32
C PHE A 23 11.75 23.82 4.83
N LYS A 24 11.54 24.26 3.60
CA LYS A 24 10.52 23.71 2.74
C LYS A 24 10.96 22.26 2.60
N ALA A 25 10.60 21.45 3.59
CA ALA A 25 10.29 20.08 3.33
C ALA A 25 9.31 20.19 2.18
N ASP A 26 9.79 19.96 0.96
CA ASP A 26 8.90 19.51 -0.09
C ASP A 26 8.21 18.33 0.56
N LYS A 27 6.96 18.54 0.97
CA LYS A 27 6.02 17.46 1.19
C LYS A 27 5.72 16.90 -0.19
N GLU A 28 6.73 16.43 -0.91
CA GLU A 28 6.57 15.24 -1.72
C GLU A 28 6.25 14.16 -0.70
N GLY A 29 4.95 14.05 -0.39
CA GLY A 29 4.44 12.88 0.31
C GLY A 29 5.04 11.68 -0.42
N SER A 30 5.82 10.89 0.30
CA SER A 30 6.55 9.75 -0.26
C SER A 30 5.57 8.90 -1.07
N LYS A 31 5.65 9.00 -2.40
CA LYS A 31 4.85 8.16 -3.30
C LYS A 31 5.23 6.71 -3.05
N PHE A 32 4.29 5.96 -2.48
CA PHE A 32 4.49 4.57 -2.14
C PHE A 32 4.07 3.71 -3.33
N THR A 33 5.04 3.05 -3.96
CA THR A 33 4.75 2.08 -5.02
C THR A 33 4.43 0.73 -4.41
N ILE A 34 3.27 0.17 -4.75
CA ILE A 34 2.82 -1.14 -4.28
C ILE A 34 2.98 -2.16 -5.38
N HIS A 35 3.78 -3.20 -5.17
CA HIS A 35 3.99 -4.24 -6.19
C HIS A 35 3.10 -5.47 -5.98
N THR A 36 2.64 -5.75 -4.77
CA THR A 36 1.92 -6.99 -4.49
C THR A 36 0.89 -6.81 -3.41
N ILE A 37 -0.29 -7.37 -3.65
CA ILE A 37 -1.33 -7.56 -2.63
C ILE A 37 -1.67 -9.03 -2.56
N LYS A 38 -1.75 -9.53 -1.33
CA LYS A 38 -2.22 -10.87 -1.04
C LYS A 38 -3.53 -10.80 -0.25
N TYR A 39 -4.58 -11.39 -0.82
CA TYR A 39 -5.85 -11.64 -0.13
C TYR A 39 -5.90 -13.12 0.25
N ALA A 40 -5.98 -13.41 1.54
CA ALA A 40 -6.20 -14.75 2.04
C ALA A 40 -7.61 -14.83 2.62
N VAL A 41 -8.39 -15.83 2.21
CA VAL A 41 -9.75 -16.06 2.72
C VAL A 41 -9.86 -17.47 3.30
N SER A 42 -10.55 -17.56 4.44
CA SER A 42 -10.72 -18.79 5.20
C SER A 42 -12.14 -19.34 5.24
N SER A 43 -13.11 -18.56 4.72
CA SER A 43 -14.53 -18.91 4.69
C SER A 43 -15.18 -18.59 3.33
N GLN A 44 -16.34 -19.19 3.06
CA GLN A 44 -17.11 -18.92 1.84
C GLN A 44 -17.74 -17.52 1.87
N GLU A 45 -18.01 -17.00 3.06
CA GLU A 45 -18.54 -15.67 3.34
C GLU A 45 -17.49 -14.60 3.00
N GLU A 46 -16.24 -14.76 3.44
CA GLU A 46 -15.12 -13.89 3.09
C GLU A 46 -14.88 -13.83 1.58
N LEU A 47 -14.98 -14.97 0.89
CA LEU A 47 -14.85 -15.05 -0.57
C LEU A 47 -15.91 -14.20 -1.31
N LYS A 48 -17.12 -14.08 -0.74
CA LYS A 48 -18.21 -13.25 -1.30
C LYS A 48 -18.08 -11.77 -0.93
N ALA A 49 -17.42 -11.47 0.19
CA ALA A 49 -17.30 -10.13 0.75
C ALA A 49 -16.15 -9.30 0.17
N ILE A 50 -15.37 -9.83 -0.79
CA ILE A 50 -14.22 -9.14 -1.38
C ILE A 50 -14.68 -7.82 -2.04
N ASN A 51 -14.16 -6.71 -1.54
CA ASN A 51 -14.36 -5.39 -2.13
C ASN A 51 -13.33 -5.13 -3.23
N TRP A 52 -13.78 -5.26 -4.47
CA TRP A 52 -12.93 -5.09 -5.65
C TRP A 52 -12.61 -3.63 -5.99
N ASN A 53 -13.32 -2.66 -5.41
CA ASN A 53 -13.05 -1.24 -5.67
C ASN A 53 -11.80 -0.79 -4.92
N ASP A 54 -11.58 -1.28 -3.71
CA ASP A 54 -10.40 -0.99 -2.88
C ASP A 54 -9.11 -1.41 -3.60
N MET A 55 -9.18 -2.47 -4.42
CA MET A 55 -8.04 -2.92 -5.22
C MET A 55 -7.52 -1.85 -6.18
N LYS A 56 -8.37 -0.97 -6.73
CA LYS A 56 -7.89 0.13 -7.58
C LYS A 56 -7.20 1.20 -6.76
N GLU A 57 -7.76 1.50 -5.59
CA GLU A 57 -7.28 2.58 -4.76
C GLU A 57 -5.87 2.31 -4.23
N ILE A 58 -5.56 1.05 -3.93
CA ILE A 58 -4.26 0.66 -3.41
C ILE A 58 -3.13 0.95 -4.41
N PHE A 59 -3.35 0.79 -5.72
CA PHE A 59 -2.34 1.07 -6.74
C PHE A 59 -2.45 2.47 -7.37
N LYS A 60 -3.26 3.38 -6.80
CA LYS A 60 -3.50 4.70 -7.42
C LYS A 60 -2.25 5.56 -7.57
N GLU A 61 -1.28 5.38 -6.67
CA GLU A 61 -0.02 6.13 -6.63
C GLU A 61 1.09 5.49 -7.49
N ASN A 62 0.84 4.29 -8.03
CA ASN A 62 1.79 3.58 -8.88
C ASN A 62 1.89 4.26 -10.26
N LYS A 63 3.06 4.12 -10.89
CA LYS A 63 3.25 4.49 -12.28
C LYS A 63 2.49 3.50 -13.19
N PRO A 64 1.99 3.94 -14.35
CA PRO A 64 1.28 3.08 -15.29
C PRO A 64 2.06 1.83 -15.72
N GLU A 65 3.39 1.93 -15.80
CA GLU A 65 4.31 0.87 -16.22
C GLU A 65 4.73 -0.06 -15.07
N ASP A 66 4.43 0.31 -13.81
CA ASP A 66 4.80 -0.51 -12.66
C ASP A 66 4.12 -1.87 -12.77
N LEU A 67 4.90 -2.93 -12.60
CA LEU A 67 4.36 -4.28 -12.50
C LEU A 67 3.75 -4.49 -11.12
N ILE A 68 2.50 -4.96 -11.13
CA ILE A 68 1.71 -5.26 -9.94
C ILE A 68 1.24 -6.71 -9.98
N GLU A 69 1.09 -7.28 -8.78
CA GLU A 69 0.67 -8.66 -8.58
C GLU A 69 -0.48 -8.72 -7.58
N PHE A 70 -1.54 -9.44 -7.97
CA PHE A 70 -2.64 -9.81 -7.10
C PHE A 70 -2.54 -11.30 -6.81
N VAL A 71 -2.40 -11.64 -5.54
CA VAL A 71 -2.41 -13.01 -5.04
C VAL A 71 -3.70 -13.22 -4.28
N PHE A 72 -4.42 -14.27 -4.64
CA PHE A 72 -5.65 -14.68 -3.98
C PHE A 72 -5.49 -16.11 -3.48
N GLU A 73 -5.55 -16.30 -2.17
CA GLU A 73 -5.42 -17.59 -1.51
C GLU A 73 -6.72 -17.94 -0.79
N VAL A 74 -7.13 -19.18 -0.95
CA VAL A 74 -8.32 -19.75 -0.34
C VAL A 74 -7.90 -20.99 0.44
N ASP A 75 -8.20 -21.01 1.74
CA ASP A 75 -8.03 -22.17 2.60
C ASP A 75 -9.33 -22.40 3.36
N LEU A 76 -10.13 -23.37 2.93
CA LEU A 76 -11.43 -23.69 3.55
C LEU A 76 -11.31 -24.99 4.35
N PRO A 77 -10.78 -24.94 5.58
CA PRO A 77 -10.57 -26.14 6.40
C PRO A 77 -11.88 -26.84 6.75
N GLU A 78 -12.99 -26.09 6.82
CA GLU A 78 -14.33 -26.63 7.13
C GLU A 78 -15.05 -27.23 5.92
N SER A 79 -14.51 -27.09 4.71
CA SER A 79 -15.07 -27.75 3.53
C SER A 79 -14.83 -29.27 3.58
N LYS A 80 -15.75 -30.05 2.99
CA LYS A 80 -15.70 -31.52 2.97
C LYS A 80 -14.34 -32.09 2.54
N ASN A 81 -13.66 -31.41 1.62
CA ASN A 81 -12.38 -31.83 1.06
C ASN A 81 -11.19 -30.98 1.53
N LYS A 82 -11.35 -30.11 2.54
CA LYS A 82 -10.32 -29.16 2.99
C LYS A 82 -9.71 -28.38 1.81
N PHE A 83 -10.59 -27.81 0.99
CA PHE A 83 -10.24 -27.15 -0.25
C PHE A 83 -9.22 -26.03 -0.04
N LYS A 84 -8.09 -26.13 -0.74
CA LYS A 84 -7.05 -25.11 -0.81
C LYS A 84 -6.77 -24.75 -2.25
N SER A 85 -6.69 -23.46 -2.55
CA SER A 85 -6.35 -22.99 -3.89
C SER A 85 -5.69 -21.62 -3.81
N SER A 86 -4.79 -21.34 -4.73
CA SER A 86 -4.26 -20.01 -4.94
C SER A 86 -4.38 -19.60 -6.40
N MET A 87 -4.50 -18.29 -6.63
CA MET A 87 -4.48 -17.69 -7.94
C MET A 87 -3.63 -16.43 -7.91
N LYS A 88 -2.86 -16.24 -8.96
CA LYS A 88 -1.99 -15.09 -9.14
C LYS A 88 -2.31 -14.42 -10.47
N VAL A 89 -2.47 -13.11 -10.45
CA VAL A 89 -2.66 -12.28 -11.65
C VAL A 89 -1.66 -11.14 -11.59
N SER A 90 -0.81 -11.03 -12.60
CA SER A 90 0.19 -9.98 -12.72
C SER A 90 0.07 -9.20 -14.02
N GLY A 91 0.55 -7.96 -14.00
CA GLY A 91 0.62 -7.09 -15.16
C GLY A 91 0.93 -5.65 -14.76
N GLU A 92 0.99 -4.77 -15.76
CA GLU A 92 1.22 -3.34 -15.53
C GLU A 92 0.00 -2.65 -14.89
N THR A 93 0.25 -1.65 -14.04
CA THR A 93 -0.77 -0.84 -13.36
C THR A 93 -1.79 -0.25 -14.34
N LYS A 94 -1.37 0.18 -15.54
CA LYS A 94 -2.29 0.71 -16.56
C LYS A 94 -3.42 -0.26 -16.95
N ASN A 95 -3.22 -1.56 -16.70
CA ASN A 95 -4.17 -2.62 -16.99
C ASN A 95 -4.98 -3.07 -15.75
N ILE A 96 -4.95 -2.31 -14.65
CA ILE A 96 -5.60 -2.61 -13.36
C ILE A 96 -7.03 -3.16 -13.51
N ASP A 97 -7.85 -2.57 -14.38
CA ASP A 97 -9.21 -3.01 -14.64
C ASP A 97 -9.30 -4.44 -15.19
N SER A 98 -8.43 -4.76 -16.15
CA SER A 98 -8.33 -6.09 -16.74
C SER A 98 -7.83 -7.11 -15.72
N LEU A 99 -6.86 -6.73 -14.87
CA LEU A 99 -6.34 -7.57 -13.81
C LEU A 99 -7.40 -7.88 -12.76
N ILE A 100 -8.15 -6.87 -12.31
CA ILE A 100 -9.29 -7.02 -11.38
C ILE A 100 -10.37 -7.92 -12.00
N HIS A 101 -10.67 -7.77 -13.29
CA HIS A 101 -11.65 -8.63 -13.97
C HIS A 101 -11.21 -10.09 -14.03
N LYS A 102 -9.94 -10.37 -14.33
CA LYS A 102 -9.38 -11.72 -14.28
C LYS A 102 -9.45 -12.30 -12.88
N MET A 103 -9.11 -11.50 -11.87
CA MET A 103 -9.18 -11.93 -10.47
C MET A 103 -10.61 -12.24 -10.03
N LYS A 104 -11.59 -11.37 -10.35
CA LYS A 104 -13.03 -11.61 -10.12
C LYS A 104 -13.51 -12.92 -10.74
N LYS A 105 -13.12 -13.20 -11.99
CA LYS A 105 -13.49 -14.44 -12.68
C LYS A 105 -12.94 -15.66 -11.97
N GLY A 106 -11.68 -15.65 -11.56
CA GLY A 106 -11.09 -16.79 -10.85
C GLY A 106 -11.66 -16.97 -9.45
N ALA A 107 -11.88 -15.91 -8.69
CA ALA A 107 -12.58 -15.98 -7.40
C ALA A 107 -13.99 -16.59 -7.54
N LYS A 108 -14.73 -16.20 -8.60
CA LYS A 108 -16.03 -16.80 -8.92
C LYS A 108 -15.93 -18.28 -9.30
N ALA A 109 -14.91 -18.67 -10.05
CA ALA A 109 -14.66 -20.08 -10.39
C ALA A 109 -14.37 -20.91 -9.12
N ILE A 110 -13.52 -20.40 -8.24
CA ILE A 110 -13.23 -21.03 -6.94
C ILE A 110 -14.52 -21.14 -6.11
N SER A 111 -15.32 -20.08 -6.02
CA SER A 111 -16.59 -20.09 -5.28
C SER A 111 -17.57 -21.16 -5.77
N LYS A 112 -17.63 -21.39 -7.08
CA LYS A 112 -18.43 -22.48 -7.68
C LYS A 112 -17.89 -23.85 -7.31
N LEU A 113 -16.57 -24.04 -7.39
CA LEU A 113 -15.94 -25.32 -7.01
C LEU A 113 -16.23 -25.64 -5.54
N VAL A 114 -16.09 -24.66 -4.66
CA VAL A 114 -16.39 -24.80 -3.23
C VAL A 114 -17.87 -25.16 -3.00
N SER A 115 -18.79 -24.48 -3.68
CA SER A 115 -20.23 -24.72 -3.53
C SER A 115 -20.67 -26.10 -4.05
N ASN A 116 -20.02 -26.60 -5.11
CA ASN A 116 -20.29 -27.94 -5.64
C ASN A 116 -19.68 -29.07 -4.80
N ASN A 117 -18.73 -28.75 -3.91
CA ASN A 117 -18.08 -29.70 -3.01
C ASN A 117 -18.64 -29.65 -1.57
N LYS A 118 -19.80 -29.00 -1.37
CA LYS A 118 -20.51 -28.93 -0.10
C LYS A 118 -21.30 -30.20 0.17
#